data_AF-A0A535FEE1-F1
#
_entry.id   AF-A0A535FEE1-F1
#
_cell.length_a   1.000
_cell.length_b   1.000
_cell.length_c   1.000
_cell.angle_alpha   90.00
_cell.angle_beta   90.00
_cell.angle_gamma   90.00
#
_symmetry.space_group_name_H-M   'P 1'
#
loop_
_entity.id
_entity.type
_entity.pdbx_description
1 polymer ?
#
loop_
_entity_poly.entity_id
_entity_poly.type
_entity_poly.pdbx_seq_one_letter_code
_entity_poly.pdbx_strand_id
1 'polypeptide(L)'
;RDDLLGVWGTTAELGKTPAGDVYRRKKSLPILHALEHTNPGEQRFLREVYQQETPMTGEQVEEVLAIFGHTRTKAYCCTFLAEQCRLAHEALASVPRINNPVAARALDDMETLVHFVEEASKE
;
A
#
# COMPACT_ATOMS: atom_id res chain seq x y z
N ARG A 1 3.97 1.76 0.46
CA ARG A 1 4.55 1.00 -0.67
C ARG A 1 4.24 -0.49 -0.57
N ASP A 2 4.73 -1.20 0.45
CA ASP A 2 4.63 -2.68 0.48
C ASP A 2 3.20 -3.23 0.45
N ASP A 3 2.24 -2.59 1.12
CA ASP A 3 0.82 -3.01 1.05
C ASP A 3 0.21 -2.79 -0.34
N LEU A 4 0.61 -1.71 -1.03
CA LEU A 4 0.17 -1.43 -2.41
C LEU A 4 0.70 -2.52 -3.34
N LEU A 5 2.00 -2.78 -3.30
CA LEU A 5 2.60 -3.81 -4.14
C LEU A 5 2.08 -5.20 -3.76
N GLY A 6 1.95 -5.50 -2.47
CA GLY A 6 1.45 -6.78 -1.99
C GLY A 6 0.06 -7.16 -2.52
N VAL A 7 -0.75 -6.16 -2.90
CA VAL A 7 -2.08 -6.36 -3.51
C VAL A 7 -2.04 -6.20 -5.04
N TRP A 8 -1.48 -5.10 -5.55
CA TRP A 8 -1.59 -4.70 -6.95
C TRP A 8 -0.31 -4.77 -7.78
N GLY A 9 0.85 -5.06 -7.17
CA GLY A 9 2.10 -5.14 -7.91
C GLY A 9 2.11 -6.31 -8.88
N THR A 10 2.79 -6.13 -10.00
CA THR A 10 2.88 -7.13 -11.05
C THR A 10 3.86 -8.24 -10.69
N THR A 11 3.74 -9.39 -11.37
CA THR A 11 4.68 -10.52 -11.22
C THR A 11 6.12 -10.11 -11.53
N ALA A 12 6.32 -9.14 -12.44
CA ALA A 12 7.63 -8.60 -12.80
C ALA A 12 8.25 -7.79 -11.65
N GLU A 13 7.44 -7.11 -10.84
CA GLU A 13 7.88 -6.30 -9.70
C GLU A 13 8.06 -7.10 -8.41
N LEU A 14 7.37 -8.24 -8.27
CA LEU A 14 7.29 -8.99 -7.01
C LEU A 14 7.83 -10.42 -7.05
N GLY A 15 8.01 -11.02 -8.22
CA GLY A 15 8.34 -12.43 -8.38
C GLY A 15 7.31 -13.38 -7.72
N LYS A 16 6.08 -12.90 -7.48
CA LYS A 16 5.01 -13.59 -6.72
C LYS A 16 3.67 -13.46 -7.43
N THR A 17 2.72 -14.30 -7.00
CA THR A 17 1.31 -14.21 -7.41
C THR A 17 0.74 -12.82 -7.06
N PRO A 18 0.07 -12.14 -8.01
CA PRO A 18 -0.73 -10.94 -7.73
C PRO A 18 -1.70 -11.16 -6.56
N ALA A 19 -2.08 -10.09 -5.86
CA ALA A 19 -2.96 -10.15 -4.69
C ALA A 19 -2.47 -11.05 -3.53
N GLY A 20 -1.15 -11.25 -3.41
CA GLY A 20 -0.55 -12.09 -2.38
C GLY A 20 -0.92 -11.68 -0.95
N ASP A 21 -1.07 -10.38 -0.67
CA ASP A 21 -1.53 -9.90 0.63
C ASP A 21 -3.00 -10.23 0.90
N VAL A 22 -3.84 -10.30 -0.14
CA VAL A 22 -5.24 -10.74 -0.02
C VAL A 22 -5.30 -12.24 0.27
N TYR A 23 -4.56 -13.07 -0.48
CA TYR A 23 -4.46 -14.51 -0.19
C TYR A 23 -4.04 -14.82 1.25
N ARG A 24 -3.13 -14.00 1.80
CA ARG A 24 -2.66 -14.11 3.20
C ARG A 24 -3.59 -13.47 4.22
N ARG A 25 -4.68 -12.82 3.79
CA ARG A 25 -5.61 -12.05 4.63
C ARG A 25 -4.88 -11.03 5.51
N LYS A 26 -3.88 -10.38 4.94
CA LYS A 26 -3.07 -9.40 5.67
C LYS A 26 -3.96 -8.24 6.12
N LYS A 27 -3.92 -7.94 7.41
CA LYS A 27 -4.66 -6.81 8.01
C LYS A 27 -3.88 -5.52 7.81
N SER A 28 -3.98 -4.94 6.61
CA SER A 28 -3.27 -3.74 6.16
C SER A 28 -4.23 -2.61 5.76
N LEU A 29 -3.68 -1.45 5.37
CA LEU A 29 -4.45 -0.27 5.01
C LEU A 29 -5.55 -0.52 3.95
N PRO A 30 -5.31 -1.29 2.87
CA PRO A 30 -6.35 -1.58 1.87
C PRO A 30 -7.64 -2.17 2.45
N ILE A 31 -7.52 -3.20 3.28
CA ILE A 31 -8.71 -3.86 3.84
C ILE A 31 -9.43 -2.99 4.87
N LEU A 32 -8.69 -2.20 5.65
CA LEU A 32 -9.29 -1.27 6.61
C LEU A 32 -10.12 -0.20 5.89
N HIS A 33 -9.55 0.42 4.85
CA HIS A 33 -10.27 1.39 4.04
C HIS A 33 -11.52 0.79 3.39
N ALA A 34 -11.41 -0.40 2.79
CA ALA A 34 -12.56 -1.08 2.19
C ALA A 34 -13.66 -1.38 3.22
N LEU A 35 -13.32 -1.86 4.41
CA LEU A 35 -14.29 -2.14 5.48
C LEU A 35 -15.05 -0.90 5.96
N GLU A 36 -14.46 0.29 5.86
CA GLU A 36 -15.09 1.56 6.24
C GLU A 36 -16.00 2.14 5.15
N HIS A 37 -15.78 1.78 3.88
CA HIS A 37 -16.43 2.39 2.72
C HIS A 37 -17.36 1.45 1.95
N THR A 38 -17.48 0.19 2.39
CA THR A 38 -18.36 -0.82 1.79
C THR A 38 -19.80 -0.72 2.26
N ASN A 39 -20.72 -1.26 1.46
CA ASN A 39 -22.08 -1.50 1.93
C ASN A 39 -22.13 -2.67 2.94
N PRO A 40 -23.21 -2.84 3.73
CA PRO A 40 -23.28 -3.88 4.76
C PRO A 40 -23.07 -5.32 4.28
N GLY A 41 -23.43 -5.63 3.02
CA GLY A 41 -23.25 -6.95 2.42
C GLY A 41 -21.78 -7.24 2.11
N GLU A 42 -21.13 -6.33 1.38
CA GLU A 42 -19.69 -6.39 1.09
C GLU A 42 -18.88 -6.39 2.39
N GLN A 43 -19.26 -5.56 3.37
CA GLN A 43 -18.58 -5.47 4.66
C GLN A 43 -18.67 -6.79 5.44
N ARG A 44 -19.81 -7.49 5.37
CA ARG A 44 -19.98 -8.83 5.96
C ARG A 44 -19.09 -9.84 5.25
N PHE A 45 -19.13 -9.88 3.92
CA PHE A 45 -18.29 -10.76 3.11
C PHE A 45 -16.79 -10.58 3.44
N LEU A 46 -16.30 -9.34 3.44
CA LEU A 46 -14.91 -9.02 3.79
C LEU A 46 -14.54 -9.56 5.18
N ARG A 47 -15.43 -9.39 6.17
CA ARG A 47 -15.19 -9.89 7.53
C ARG A 47 -15.17 -11.41 7.60
N GLU A 48 -16.11 -12.09 6.94
CA GLU A 48 -16.17 -13.56 6.90
C GLU A 48 -14.89 -14.14 6.27
N VAL A 49 -14.50 -13.64 5.11
CA VAL A 49 -13.33 -14.12 4.37
C VAL A 49 -12.03 -13.83 5.13
N TYR A 50 -11.90 -12.69 5.80
CA TYR A 50 -10.70 -12.36 6.60
C TYR A 50 -10.64 -13.08 7.96
N GLN A 51 -11.72 -13.72 8.40
CA GLN A 51 -11.79 -14.48 9.66
C GLN A 51 -11.83 -16.00 9.46
N GLN A 52 -12.12 -16.49 8.25
CA GLN A 52 -12.21 -17.92 7.98
C GLN A 52 -10.88 -18.64 8.26
N GLU A 53 -10.94 -19.90 8.68
CA GLU A 53 -9.76 -20.72 8.95
C GLU A 53 -9.19 -21.35 7.67
N THR A 54 -10.08 -21.68 6.72
CA THR A 54 -9.73 -22.29 5.44
C THR A 54 -8.92 -21.33 4.56
N PRO A 55 -8.03 -21.81 3.67
CA PRO A 55 -7.34 -20.96 2.71
C PRO A 55 -8.32 -20.18 1.82
N MET A 56 -7.95 -18.95 1.43
CA MET A 56 -8.74 -18.18 0.47
C MET A 56 -8.79 -18.86 -0.90
N THR A 57 -9.99 -18.93 -1.47
CA THR A 57 -10.17 -19.39 -2.85
C THR A 57 -9.87 -18.25 -3.84
N GLY A 58 -9.60 -18.58 -5.10
CA GLY A 58 -9.42 -17.58 -6.16
C GLY A 58 -10.65 -16.68 -6.33
N GLU A 59 -11.85 -17.26 -6.31
CA GLU A 59 -13.12 -16.53 -6.39
C GLU A 59 -13.28 -15.52 -5.24
N GLN A 60 -12.92 -15.91 -4.02
CA GLN A 60 -12.96 -14.98 -2.89
C GLN A 60 -11.96 -13.84 -3.05
N VAL A 61 -10.77 -14.10 -3.61
CA VAL A 61 -9.78 -13.05 -3.90
C VAL A 61 -10.31 -12.09 -4.95
N GLU A 62 -10.91 -12.61 -6.03
CA GLU A 62 -11.51 -11.79 -7.10
C GLU A 62 -12.61 -10.88 -6.55
N GLU A 63 -13.48 -11.40 -5.68
CA GLU A 63 -14.54 -10.60 -5.05
C GLU A 63 -13.96 -9.53 -4.11
N VAL A 64 -12.92 -9.83 -3.32
CA VAL A 64 -12.23 -8.82 -2.49
C VAL A 64 -11.63 -7.71 -3.38
N LEU A 65 -11.01 -8.07 -4.51
CA LEU A 65 -10.44 -7.10 -5.43
C LEU A 65 -11.52 -6.26 -6.13
N ALA A 66 -12.67 -6.85 -6.46
CA ALA A 66 -13.82 -6.12 -6.99
C ALA A 66 -14.32 -5.08 -5.98
N ILE A 67 -14.44 -5.48 -4.71
CA ILE A 67 -14.80 -4.57 -3.61
C ILE A 67 -13.76 -3.45 -3.44
N PHE A 68 -12.47 -3.75 -3.52
CA PHE A 68 -11.41 -2.73 -3.53
C PHE A 68 -11.56 -1.75 -4.70
N GLY A 69 -12.00 -2.23 -5.86
CA GLY A 69 -12.33 -1.42 -7.03
C GLY A 69 -13.51 -0.48 -6.77
N HIS A 70 -14.64 -1.02 -6.31
CA HIS A 70 -15.84 -0.23 -6.00
C HIS A 70 -15.59 0.84 -4.94
N THR A 71 -14.83 0.50 -3.90
CA THR A 71 -14.46 1.43 -2.82
C THR A 71 -13.35 2.39 -3.20
N ARG A 72 -12.76 2.28 -4.40
CA ARG A 72 -11.58 3.07 -4.82
C ARG A 72 -10.39 2.95 -3.86
N THR A 73 -10.23 1.79 -3.23
CA THR A 73 -9.22 1.54 -2.20
C THR A 73 -7.79 1.73 -2.72
N LYS A 74 -7.48 1.30 -3.95
CA LYS A 74 -6.13 1.54 -4.54
C LYS A 74 -5.83 3.04 -4.57
N ALA A 75 -6.75 3.85 -5.08
CA ALA A 75 -6.58 5.30 -5.20
C ALA A 75 -6.41 5.98 -3.83
N TYR A 76 -7.15 5.53 -2.81
CA TYR A 76 -6.96 5.99 -1.44
C TYR A 76 -5.54 5.66 -0.93
N CYS A 77 -5.08 4.41 -1.09
CA CYS A 77 -3.75 4.01 -0.65
C CYS A 77 -2.63 4.76 -1.41
N CYS A 78 -2.78 5.04 -2.70
CA CYS A 78 -1.83 5.86 -3.46
C CYS A 78 -1.80 7.30 -2.95
N THR A 79 -2.97 7.90 -2.70
CA THR A 79 -3.08 9.27 -2.14
C THR A 79 -2.44 9.34 -0.76
N PHE A 80 -2.72 8.36 0.09
CA PHE A 80 -2.13 8.27 1.42
C PHE A 80 -0.60 8.16 1.34
N LEU A 81 -0.07 7.31 0.45
CA LEU A 81 1.37 7.16 0.26
C LEU A 81 2.02 8.47 -0.23
N ALA A 82 1.42 9.13 -1.22
CA ALA A 82 1.91 10.40 -1.75
C ALA A 82 1.96 11.47 -0.65
N GLU A 83 0.94 11.53 0.22
CA GLU A 83 0.93 12.47 1.34
C GLU A 83 2.03 12.17 2.36
N GLN A 84 2.29 10.89 2.67
CA GLN A 84 3.40 10.53 3.55
C GLN A 84 4.77 10.87 2.94
N CYS A 85 4.94 10.69 1.62
CA CYS A 85 6.16 11.10 0.91
C CYS A 85 6.32 12.63 0.91
N ARG A 86 5.24 13.39 0.72
CA ARG A 86 5.26 14.86 0.83
C ARG A 86 5.74 15.31 2.21
N LEU A 87 5.18 14.74 3.28
CA LEU A 87 5.60 15.02 4.66
C LEU A 87 7.07 14.65 4.91
N ALA A 88 7.55 13.55 4.32
CA ALA A 88 8.95 13.15 4.42
C ALA A 88 9.88 14.15 3.74
N HIS A 89 9.53 14.66 2.55
CA HIS A 89 10.28 15.73 1.88
C HIS A 89 10.31 17.02 2.70
N GLU A 90 9.19 17.42 3.30
CA GLU A 90 9.14 18.59 4.19
C GLU A 90 10.04 18.41 5.42
N ALA A 91 10.01 17.23 6.03
CA ALA A 91 10.88 16.90 7.15
C ALA A 91 12.36 16.96 6.75
N LEU A 92 12.75 16.39 5.60
CA LEU A 92 14.12 16.45 5.10
C LEU A 92 14.56 17.89 4.78
N ALA A 93 13.68 18.70 4.17
CA ALA A 93 13.97 20.10 3.89
C ALA A 93 14.20 20.94 5.16
N SER A 94 13.61 20.52 6.29
CA SER A 94 13.81 21.17 7.58
C SER A 94 15.14 20.83 8.28
N VAL A 95 15.87 19.81 7.80
CA VAL A 95 17.15 19.40 8.39
C VAL A 95 18.22 20.47 8.12
N PRO A 96 18.88 21.01 9.17
CA PRO A 96 19.94 21.99 9.00
C PRO A 96 21.09 21.46 8.15
N ARG A 97 21.46 22.20 7.10
CA ARG A 97 22.58 21.85 6.23
C ARG A 97 23.90 22.18 6.91
N ILE A 98 24.64 21.14 7.27
CA ILE A 98 26.00 21.25 7.81
C ILE A 98 26.98 21.01 6.66
N ASN A 99 28.02 21.85 6.55
CA ASN A 99 29.07 21.69 5.55
C ASN A 99 30.00 20.52 5.92
N ASN A 100 29.49 19.30 5.77
CA ASN A 100 30.17 18.04 6.02
C ASN A 100 29.78 17.05 4.90
N PRO A 101 30.75 16.42 4.22
CA PRO A 101 30.47 15.53 3.09
C PRO A 101 29.65 14.30 3.46
N VAL A 102 29.78 13.79 4.69
CA VAL A 102 28.98 12.66 5.18
C VAL A 102 27.52 13.09 5.38
N ALA A 103 27.31 14.29 5.94
CA ALA A 103 25.97 14.83 6.14
C ALA A 103 25.26 15.10 4.80
N ALA A 104 25.99 15.65 3.82
CA ALA A 104 25.47 15.89 2.48
C ALA A 104 25.04 14.58 1.80
N ARG A 105 25.89 13.54 1.86
CA ARG A 105 25.57 12.22 1.31
C ARG A 105 24.37 11.58 2.00
N ALA A 106 24.28 11.66 3.33
CA ALA A 106 23.16 11.07 4.06
C ALA A 106 21.81 11.71 3.68
N LEU A 107 21.78 13.01 3.41
CA LEU A 107 20.57 13.69 2.93
C LEU A 107 20.18 13.22 1.52
N ASP A 108 21.16 13.10 0.61
CA ASP A 108 20.94 12.60 -0.75
C ASP A 108 20.46 11.14 -0.78
N ASP A 109 21.04 10.27 0.07
CA ASP A 109 20.61 8.88 0.24
C ASP A 109 19.15 8.82 0.76
N MET A 110 18.77 9.71 1.68
CA MET A 110 17.40 9.79 2.19
C MET A 110 16.41 10.33 1.15
N GLU A 111 16.77 11.35 0.37
CA GLU A 111 15.95 11.85 -0.74
C GLU A 111 15.73 10.75 -1.79
N THR A 112 16.78 10.01 -2.13
CA THR A 112 16.72 8.84 -3.03
C THR A 112 15.76 7.78 -2.49
N LEU A 113 15.80 7.50 -1.19
CA LEU A 113 14.90 6.53 -0.57
C LEU A 113 13.43 6.98 -0.63
N VAL A 114 13.14 8.26 -0.35
CA VAL A 114 11.77 8.80 -0.44
C VAL A 114 11.25 8.70 -1.87
N HIS A 115 12.07 9.04 -2.87
CA HIS A 115 11.71 8.88 -4.27
C HIS A 115 11.41 7.43 -4.63
N PHE A 116 12.28 6.49 -4.24
CA PHE A 116 12.05 5.06 -4.48
C PHE A 116 10.73 4.55 -3.85
N VAL A 117 10.37 5.08 -2.67
CA VAL A 117 9.11 4.74 -2.00
C VAL A 117 7.91 5.32 -2.76
N GLU A 118 8.02 6.56 -3.26
CA GLU A 118 6.97 7.28 -3.96
C GLU A 118 6.57 6.64 -5.30
N GLU A 119 7.52 6.03 -6.02
CA GLU A 119 7.25 5.39 -7.32
C GLU A 119 6.09 4.38 -7.28
N ALA A 120 5.89 3.71 -6.15
CA ALA A 120 4.78 2.77 -5.97
C ALA A 120 3.37 3.41 -5.92
N SER A 121 3.28 4.74 -5.89
CA SER A 121 2.01 5.49 -5.97
C SER A 121 1.68 6.00 -7.37
N LYS A 122 2.59 5.87 -8.35
CA LYS A 122 2.50 6.50 -9.68
C LYS A 122 1.83 5.62 -10.76
N GLU A 123 1.23 4.49 -10.38
CA GLU A 123 0.47 3.55 -11.25
C GLU A 123 -0.97 3.32 -10.80
#